data_AF-A0A932TR75-F1
#
_entry.id   AF-A0A932TR75-F1
#
_cell.length_a   1.000
_cell.length_b   1.000
_cell.length_c   1.000
_cell.angle_alpha   90.00
_cell.angle_beta   90.00
_cell.angle_gamma   90.00
#
_symmetry.space_group_name_H-M   'P 1'
#
loop_
_entity.id
_entity.type
_entity.pdbx_description
1 polymer ?
#
loop_
_entity_poly.entity_id
_entity_poly.type
_entity_poly.pdbx_seq_one_letter_code
_entity_poly.pdbx_strand_id
1 'polypeptide(L)' 'MAEDRTLKCKECGRDFTFTAGEQEFYSEKGFQNDPARCPACRRARKAARYQTYSQTGLRGGYTMYRARRM' A
#
# COMPACT_ATOMS: atom_id res chain seq x y z
N MET A 1 14.75 15.44 12.09
CA MET A 1 15.30 14.08 12.00
C MET A 1 14.15 13.14 12.26
N ALA A 2 13.72 12.38 11.25
CA ALA A 2 12.76 11.32 11.48
C ALA A 2 13.50 10.14 12.10
N GLU A 3 12.92 9.51 13.10
CA GLU A 3 13.55 8.39 13.83
C GLU A 3 12.88 7.08 13.41
N ASP A 4 13.62 5.97 13.50
CA ASP A 4 13.09 4.65 13.15
C ASP A 4 12.02 4.25 14.16
N ARG A 5 10.79 4.06 13.70
CA ARG A 5 9.68 3.64 14.58
C ARG A 5 9.27 2.23 14.26
N THR A 6 9.21 1.37 15.26
CA THR A 6 8.63 0.04 15.11
C THR A 6 7.12 0.10 15.27
N LEU A 7 6.38 -0.37 14.27
CA LEU A 7 4.92 -0.39 14.25
C LEU A 7 4.42 -1.82 14.12
N LYS A 8 3.25 -2.10 14.70
CA LYS A 8 2.62 -3.42 14.64
C LYS A 8 1.65 -3.51 13.47
N CYS A 9 1.81 -4.51 12.62
CA CYS A 9 0.90 -4.74 11.50
C CYS A 9 -0.49 -5.19 11.98
N LYS A 10 -1.55 -4.50 11.54
CA LYS A 10 -2.94 -4.88 11.90
C LYS A 10 -3.42 -6.18 11.27
N GLU A 11 -2.83 -6.63 10.16
CA GLU A 11 -3.25 -7.86 9.47
C GLU A 11 -2.50 -9.12 9.91
N CYS A 12 -1.18 -9.03 10.13
CA CYS A 12 -0.38 -10.20 10.50
C CYS A 12 0.19 -10.15 11.92
N GLY A 13 -0.01 -9.04 12.65
CA GLY A 13 0.45 -8.88 14.02
C GLY A 13 1.96 -8.73 14.20
N ARG A 14 2.75 -8.77 13.12
CA ARG A 14 4.21 -8.63 13.15
C ARG A 14 4.63 -7.18 13.30
N ASP A 15 5.68 -6.97 14.07
CA ASP A 15 6.36 -5.69 14.19
C ASP A 15 7.19 -5.44 12.92
N PHE A 16 7.13 -4.22 12.40
CA PHE A 16 7.91 -3.79 11.25
C PHE A 16 8.51 -2.40 11.50
N THR A 17 9.69 -2.17 10.97
CA THR A 17 10.40 -0.90 11.11
C THR A 17 9.90 0.10 10.07
N PHE A 18 9.43 1.25 10.53
CA PHE A 18 9.09 2.41 9.73
C PHE A 18 10.23 3.41 9.82
N THR A 19 11.11 3.33 8.83
CA THR A 19 12.37 4.08 8.79
C THR A 19 12.14 5.56 8.52
N ALA A 20 13.13 6.39 8.85
CA ALA A 20 13.12 7.83 8.57
C ALA A 20 12.85 8.14 7.08
N GLY A 21 13.53 7.42 6.17
CA GLY A 21 13.35 7.60 4.73
C GLY A 21 11.96 7.19 4.23
N GLU A 22 11.30 6.22 4.86
CA GLU A 22 9.89 5.91 4.56
C GLU A 22 8.94 7.00 5.07
N GLN A 23 9.23 7.65 6.20
CA GLN A 23 8.44 8.79 6.69
C GLN A 23 8.55 9.99 5.75
N GLU A 24 9.75 10.29 5.24
CA GLU A 24 9.97 11.34 4.24
C GLU A 24 9.19 11.05 2.95
N PHE A 25 9.26 9.82 2.43
CA PHE A 25 8.51 9.42 1.25
C PHE A 25 6.98 9.53 1.43
N TYR A 26 6.47 9.17 2.61
CA TYR A 26 5.04 9.31 2.92
C TYR A 26 4.63 10.78 3.03
N SER A 27 5.49 11.63 3.61
CA SER A 27 5.26 13.07 3.75
C SER A 27 5.28 13.78 2.39
N GLU A 28 6.22 13.45 1.51
CA GLU A 28 6.28 13.97 0.13
C GLU A 28 5.06 13.57 -0.70
N LYS A 29 4.51 12.39 -0.45
CA LYS A 29 3.28 11.92 -1.10
C LYS A 29 2.01 12.56 -0.53
N GLY A 30 2.10 13.35 0.54
CA GLY A 30 0.96 13.95 1.22
C GLY A 30 0.14 12.97 2.07
N PHE A 31 0.72 11.83 2.46
CA PHE A 31 0.08 10.89 3.37
C PHE A 31 0.37 11.27 4.81
N GLN A 32 -0.63 11.82 5.50
CA GLN A 32 -0.57 12.14 6.93
C GLN A 32 -0.75 10.91 7.84
N ASN A 33 -1.09 9.75 7.26
CA ASN A 33 -1.40 8.54 8.04
C ASN A 33 -0.27 7.52 7.94
N ASP A 34 0.16 7.01 9.10
CA ASP A 34 1.13 5.94 9.20
C ASP A 34 0.62 4.64 8.54
N PRO A 35 1.50 3.84 7.93
CA PRO A 35 1.11 2.56 7.36
C PRO A 35 0.61 1.59 8.45
N ALA A 36 -0.69 1.28 8.44
CA ALA A 36 -1.26 0.26 9.35
C ALA A 36 -0.86 -1.20 9.01
N ARG A 37 -0.12 -1.41 7.92
CA ARG A 37 0.21 -2.73 7.37
C ARG A 37 1.68 -2.79 6.98
N CYS A 38 2.34 -3.88 7.35
CA CYS A 38 3.73 -4.13 6.99
C CYS A 38 3.91 -4.25 5.46
N PRO A 39 5.13 -4.00 4.94
CA PRO A 39 5.43 -4.09 3.50
C PRO A 39 5.10 -5.48 2.91
N ALA A 40 5.24 -6.56 3.68
CA ALA A 40 4.87 -7.90 3.25
C ALA A 40 3.36 -8.03 2.96
N CYS A 41 2.50 -7.57 3.86
CA CYS A 41 1.05 -7.59 3.67
C CYS A 41 0.62 -6.64 2.52
N ARG A 42 1.25 -5.47 2.40
CA ARG A 42 1.02 -4.56 1.25
C ARG A 42 1.36 -5.25 -0.08
N ARG A 43 2.51 -5.93 -0.15
CA ARG A 43 2.95 -6.67 -1.35
C ARG A 43 2.05 -7.87 -1.64
N ALA A 44 1.68 -8.66 -0.63
CA ALA A 44 0.77 -9.80 -0.78
C ALA A 44 -0.59 -9.38 -1.35
N ARG A 45 -1.15 -8.27 -0.86
CA ARG A 45 -2.43 -7.73 -1.36
C ARG A 45 -2.33 -7.24 -2.80
N LYS A 46 -1.19 -6.63 -3.18
CA LYS A 46 -0.92 -6.25 -4.57
C LYS A 46 -0.73 -7.49 -5.47
N ALA A 47 -0.06 -8.52 -4.99
CA ALA A 47 0.16 -9.76 -5.73
C ALA A 47 -1.14 -10.55 -5.94
N ALA A 48 -2.01 -10.65 -4.92
CA ALA A 48 -3.31 -11.30 -5.03
C ALA A 48 -4.22 -10.65 -6.10
N ARG A 49 -4.13 -9.32 -6.25
CA ARG A 49 -4.81 -8.57 -7.32
C ARG A 49 -4.33 -8.98 -8.72
N TYR A 50 -3.05 -9.30 -8.86
CA TYR A 50 -2.47 -9.77 -10.12
C TYR A 50 -2.78 -11.26 -10.38
N GLN A 51 -2.76 -12.13 -9.37
CA GLN A 51 -3.10 -13.55 -9.55
C GLN A 51 -4.58 -13.80 -9.88
N THR A 52 -5.49 -12.94 -9.42
CA THR A 52 -6.90 -13.04 -9.82
C THR A 52 -7.08 -12.81 -11.33
N TYR A 53 -6.23 -11.98 -11.95
CA TYR A 53 -6.26 -11.70 -13.38
C TYR A 53 -5.98 -12.92 -14.27
N SER A 54 -5.08 -13.80 -13.82
CA SER A 54 -4.68 -14.99 -14.58
C SER A 54 -5.73 -16.10 -14.57
N GLN A 55 -6.65 -16.10 -13.59
CA GLN A 55 -7.71 -17.11 -13.52
C GLN A 55 -8.99 -16.69 -14.26
N THR A 56 -9.31 -15.40 -14.36
CA THR A 56 -10.63 -14.97 -14.86
C THR A 56 -10.61 -14.18 -16.17
N GLY A 57 -9.47 -13.91 -16.79
CA GLY A 57 -9.42 -13.25 -18.11
C GLY A 57 -10.05 -11.85 -18.16
N LEU A 58 -10.17 -11.16 -17.03
CA LEU A 58 -10.82 -9.85 -16.94
C LEU A 58 -9.79 -8.72 -17.00
N ARG A 59 -9.58 -8.22 -18.23
CA ARG A 59 -8.71 -7.09 -18.64
C ARG A 59 -8.73 -5.91 -17.65
N GLY A 60 -7.56 -5.66 -17.05
CA GLY A 60 -7.02 -4.39 -16.55
C GLY A 60 -7.99 -3.30 -16.11
N GLY A 61 -8.22 -3.18 -14.80
CA GLY A 61 -8.84 -1.99 -14.20
C GLY A 61 -7.84 -0.87 -13.95
N TYR A 62 -7.39 -0.20 -15.02
CA TYR A 62 -6.87 1.17 -14.93
C TYR A 62 -7.96 2.12 -15.47
N THR A 63 -9.08 2.25 -14.77
CA THR A 63 -10.01 3.37 -14.99
C THR A 63 -9.50 4.57 -14.22
N MET A 64 -8.37 5.11 -14.70
CA MET A 64 -8.06 6.53 -14.60
C MET A 64 -9.33 7.33 -14.96
N TYR A 65 -9.60 8.38 -14.18
CA TYR A 65 -10.34 9.57 -14.57
C TYR A 65 -11.16 9.48 -15.86
N ARG A 66 -12.49 9.33 -15.75
CA ARG A 66 -13.52 10.04 -16.56
C ARG A 66 -14.87 9.31 -16.46
N ALA A 67 -15.74 9.86 -15.63
CA ALA A 67 -17.19 9.66 -15.76
C ALA A 67 -17.95 10.83 -15.11
N ARG A 68 -18.03 11.95 -15.82
CA ARG A 68 -19.19 12.83 -15.74
C ARG A 68 -19.72 13.02 -17.16
N ARG A 69 -20.68 12.15 -17.50
CA ARG A 69 -21.64 12.30 -18.59
C ARG A 69 -22.69 13.32 -18.14
N MET A 70 -22.94 14.35 -18.93
CA MET A 70 -24.19 14.59 -19.68
C MET A 70 -23.90 15.58 -20.78
#